data_AF-A0A699ZSN4-F1
#
_entry.id   AF-A0A699ZSN4-F1
#
_cell.length_a   1.000
_cell.length_b   1.000
_cell.length_c   1.000
_cell.angle_alpha   90.00
_cell.angle_beta   90.00
_cell.angle_gamma   90.00
#
_symmetry.space_group_name_H-M   'P 1'
#
loop_
_entity.id
_entity.type
_entity.pdbx_description
1 polymer ?
#
loop_
_entity_poly.entity_id
_entity_poly.type
_entity_poly.pdbx_seq_one_letter_code
_entity_poly.pdbx_strand_id
1 'polypeptide(L)'
;VSWRYSLLYIFIRQYESGGLMWPWFVKRMLVIFAIFGLFTSCVFVVKRAFTQAVLLLVLVPIILVRFNNFLFYRFQRATQHVPLRLAQQAPPARVDPQAYIPAPLQPHSLGWTPDWCKPWQGWNLPTGYSVC
;
A
#
# COMPACT_ATOMS: atom_id res chain seq x y z
N VAL A 1 6.52 -2.12 -21.47
CA VAL A 1 7.33 -3.34 -21.71
C VAL A 1 8.60 -3.36 -20.85
N SER A 2 9.33 -2.25 -20.74
CA SER A 2 10.59 -2.17 -19.97
C SER A 2 10.45 -2.55 -18.48
N TRP A 3 9.41 -2.05 -17.79
CA TRP A 3 9.20 -2.37 -16.36
C TRP A 3 9.03 -3.87 -16.10
N ARG A 4 8.38 -4.59 -17.02
CA ARG A 4 8.17 -6.05 -16.89
C ARG A 4 9.48 -6.80 -17.01
N TYR A 5 10.34 -6.39 -17.94
CA TYR A 5 11.68 -6.98 -18.09
C TYR A 5 12.50 -6.75 -16.83
N SER A 6 12.53 -5.52 -16.31
CA SER A 6 13.27 -5.21 -15.08
C SER A 6 12.77 -6.01 -13.87
N LEU A 7 11.45 -6.20 -13.73
CA LEU A 7 10.88 -7.02 -12.66
C LEU A 7 11.25 -8.51 -12.76
N LEU A 8 11.43 -9.04 -13.97
CA LEU A 8 11.75 -10.46 -14.18
C LEU A 8 13.25 -10.76 -14.03
N TYR A 9 14.13 -9.84 -14.44
CA TYR A 9 15.56 -10.12 -14.59
C TYR A 9 16.48 -9.30 -13.69
N ILE A 10 16.04 -8.15 -13.18
CA ILE A 10 16.91 -7.20 -12.48
C ILE A 10 16.52 -7.08 -11.01
N PHE A 11 15.23 -6.87 -10.73
CA PHE A 11 14.78 -6.60 -9.38
C PHE A 11 14.60 -7.89 -8.56
N ILE A 12 15.17 -7.89 -7.37
CA ILE A 12 14.97 -8.93 -6.35
C ILE A 12 13.94 -8.41 -5.35
N ARG A 13 12.91 -9.23 -5.08
CA ARG A 13 11.84 -8.87 -4.13
C ARG A 13 12.34 -8.99 -2.69
N GLN A 14 12.37 -7.88 -1.97
CA GLN A 14 12.82 -7.86 -0.57
C GLN A 14 11.74 -8.29 0.44
N TYR A 15 10.47 -8.01 0.15
CA TYR A 15 9.35 -8.34 1.05
C TYR A 15 8.09 -8.76 0.29
N GLU A 16 7.30 -9.60 0.94
CA GLU A 16 6.03 -10.09 0.40
C GLU A 16 4.85 -9.44 1.12
N SER A 17 4.44 -8.26 0.64
CA SER A 17 3.31 -7.51 1.23
C SER A 17 1.93 -8.07 0.86
N GLY A 18 1.81 -9.06 -0.03
CA GLY A 18 0.51 -9.65 -0.39
C GLY A 18 -0.47 -8.69 -1.08
N GLY A 19 0.02 -7.58 -1.67
CA GLY A 19 -0.83 -6.63 -2.40
C GLY A 19 -1.51 -5.56 -1.55
N LEU A 20 -1.08 -5.37 -0.29
CA LEU A 20 -1.61 -4.33 0.61
C LEU A 20 -1.42 -2.90 0.10
N MET A 21 -0.60 -2.67 -0.94
CA MET A 21 -0.46 -1.36 -1.58
C MET A 21 -1.73 -0.93 -2.34
N TRP A 22 -2.55 -1.88 -2.80
CA TRP A 22 -3.65 -1.59 -3.71
C TRP A 22 -4.71 -0.66 -3.11
N PRO A 23 -5.26 -0.91 -1.89
CA PRO A 23 -6.23 -0.01 -1.27
C PRO A 23 -5.68 1.41 -1.08
N TRP A 24 -4.38 1.53 -0.79
CA TRP A 24 -3.73 2.82 -0.64
C TRP A 24 -3.67 3.59 -1.96
N PHE A 25 -3.34 2.93 -3.07
CA PHE A 25 -3.28 3.54 -4.39
C PHE A 25 -4.67 3.99 -4.87
N VAL A 26 -5.68 3.13 -4.73
CA VAL A 26 -7.05 3.45 -5.14
C VAL A 26 -7.61 4.64 -4.37
N LYS A 27 -7.38 4.70 -3.05
CA LYS A 27 -7.82 5.85 -2.23
C LYS A 27 -7.21 7.16 -2.73
N ARG A 28 -5.93 7.16 -3.13
CA ARG A 28 -5.26 8.33 -3.70
C ARG A 28 -5.79 8.69 -5.09
N MET A 29 -6.08 7.70 -5.94
CA MET A 29 -6.72 7.96 -7.23
C MET A 29 -8.09 8.63 -7.10
N LEU A 30 -8.91 8.23 -6.12
CA LEU A 30 -10.20 8.89 -5.88
C LEU A 30 -10.04 10.35 -5.47
N VAL A 31 -9.01 10.68 -4.69
CA VAL A 31 -8.68 12.08 -4.35
C VAL A 31 -8.26 12.86 -5.60
N ILE A 32 -7.44 12.26 -6.48
CA ILE A 32 -7.06 12.89 -7.75
C ILE A 32 -8.29 13.14 -8.63
N PHE A 33 -9.24 12.20 -8.69
CA PHE A 33 -10.49 12.40 -9.43
C PHE A 33 -11.36 13.51 -8.83
N ALA A 34 -11.39 13.65 -7.49
CA ALA A 34 -12.07 14.76 -6.84
C ALA A 34 -11.46 16.12 -7.25
N ILE A 35 -10.12 16.21 -7.24
CA ILE A 35 -9.40 17.41 -7.66
C ILE A 35 -9.65 17.71 -9.14
N PHE A 36 -9.59 16.70 -10.00
CA PHE A 36 -9.88 16.83 -11.42
C PHE A 36 -11.32 17.34 -11.67
N GLY A 37 -12.30 16.81 -10.94
CA GLY A 37 -13.68 17.28 -11.02
C GLY A 37 -13.81 18.76 -10.60
N LEU A 38 -13.12 19.16 -9.52
CA LEU A 38 -13.11 20.55 -9.05
C LEU A 38 -12.54 21.51 -10.10
N PHE A 39 -11.38 21.19 -10.69
CA PHE A 39 -10.80 22.03 -11.75
C PHE A 39 -11.67 22.08 -12.99
N THR A 40 -12.24 20.95 -13.39
CA THR A 40 -13.15 20.88 -14.54
C THR A 40 -14.39 21.74 -14.32
N SER A 41 -14.95 21.73 -13.11
CA SER A 41 -16.06 22.61 -12.73
C SER A 41 -15.68 24.08 -12.86
N CYS A 42 -14.48 24.48 -12.42
CA CYS A 42 -13.98 25.85 -12.57
C CYS A 42 -13.92 26.26 -14.05
N VAL A 43 -13.41 25.39 -14.93
CA VAL A 43 -13.38 25.65 -16.37
C VAL A 43 -14.79 25.85 -16.96
N PHE A 44 -15.78 25.08 -16.52
CA PHE A 44 -17.17 25.24 -16.98
C PHE A 44 -17.80 26.56 -16.51
N VAL A 45 -17.46 27.04 -15.31
CA VAL A 45 -17.89 28.37 -14.83
C VAL A 45 -17.34 29.47 -15.75
N VAL A 46 -16.06 29.41 -16.12
CA VAL A 46 -15.46 30.40 -17.04
C VAL A 46 -16.15 30.39 -18.41
N LYS A 47 -16.57 29.21 -18.89
CA LYS A 47 -17.33 29.06 -20.15
C LYS A 47 -18.82 29.41 -20.06
N ARG A 48 -19.29 29.97 -18.93
CA ARG A 48 -20.71 30.28 -18.64
C ARG A 48 -21.66 29.07 -18.69
N ALA A 49 -21.13 27.85 -18.55
CA ALA A 49 -21.91 26.61 -18.49
C ALA A 49 -22.27 26.27 -17.03
N PHE A 50 -23.07 27.12 -16.38
CA PHE A 50 -23.33 27.04 -14.94
C PHE A 50 -24.06 25.77 -14.50
N THR A 51 -25.01 25.28 -15.31
CA THR A 51 -25.76 24.05 -14.99
C THR A 51 -24.85 22.82 -14.92
N GLN A 52 -23.93 22.71 -15.89
CA GLN A 52 -22.94 21.64 -15.95
C GLN A 52 -21.93 21.74 -14.82
N ALA A 53 -21.46 22.96 -14.50
CA ALA A 53 -20.55 23.19 -13.39
C ALA A 53 -21.15 22.76 -12.05
N VAL A 54 -22.38 23.17 -11.75
CA VAL A 54 -23.07 22.82 -10.49
C VAL A 54 -23.32 21.31 -10.41
N LEU A 55 -23.78 20.69 -11.49
CA LEU A 55 -23.97 19.23 -11.54
C LEU A 55 -22.67 18.49 -11.25
N LEU A 56 -21.56 18.92 -11.87
CA LEU A 56 -20.27 18.27 -11.68
C LEU A 56 -19.74 18.48 -10.26
N LEU A 57 -19.88 19.69 -9.71
CA LEU A 57 -19.43 20.02 -8.36
C LEU A 57 -20.19 19.26 -7.27
N VAL A 58 -21.49 19.00 -7.45
CA VAL A 58 -22.31 18.30 -6.45
C VAL A 58 -22.31 16.79 -6.67
N LEU A 59 -22.49 16.32 -7.90
CA LEU A 59 -22.70 14.89 -8.17
C LEU A 59 -21.41 14.08 -8.05
N VAL A 60 -20.27 14.63 -8.53
CA VAL A 60 -18.98 13.93 -8.51
C VAL A 60 -18.51 13.57 -7.09
N PRO A 61 -18.48 14.49 -6.09
CA PRO A 61 -18.07 14.11 -4.74
C PRO A 61 -19.03 13.10 -4.10
N ILE A 62 -20.35 13.20 -4.35
CA ILE A 62 -21.33 12.24 -3.82
C ILE A 62 -21.06 10.83 -4.36
N ILE A 63 -20.82 10.70 -5.66
CA ILE A 63 -20.50 9.42 -6.29
C ILE A 63 -19.17 8.88 -5.77
N LEU A 64 -18.13 9.71 -5.68
CA LEU A 64 -16.81 9.32 -5.17
C LEU A 64 -16.88 8.80 -3.73
N VAL A 65 -17.62 9.47 -2.84
CA VAL A 65 -17.80 9.03 -1.45
C VAL A 65 -18.56 7.71 -1.38
N ARG A 66 -19.66 7.57 -2.14
CA ARG A 66 -20.39 6.29 -2.20
C ARG A 66 -19.52 5.16 -2.73
N PHE A 67 -18.75 5.41 -3.77
CA PHE A 67 -17.87 4.42 -4.37
C PHE A 67 -16.72 4.03 -3.43
N ASN A 68 -16.12 4.99 -2.73
CA ASN A 68 -15.12 4.73 -1.71
C ASN A 68 -15.67 3.83 -0.60
N ASN A 69 -16.89 4.11 -0.11
CA ASN A 69 -17.54 3.29 0.90
C ASN A 69 -17.80 1.86 0.37
N PHE A 70 -18.29 1.72 -0.86
CA PHE A 70 -18.48 0.43 -1.50
C PHE A 70 -17.18 -0.39 -1.57
N LEU A 71 -16.08 0.23 -2.01
CA LEU A 71 -14.77 -0.41 -2.07
C LEU A 71 -14.27 -0.85 -0.69
N PHE A 72 -14.45 0.00 0.31
CA PHE A 72 -14.04 -0.28 1.68
C PHE A 72 -14.76 -1.51 2.24
N TYR A 73 -16.10 -1.54 2.13
CA TYR A 73 -16.91 -2.65 2.66
C TYR A 73 -16.68 -3.95 1.90
N ARG A 74 -16.55 -3.88 0.57
CA ARG A 74 -16.49 -5.08 -0.28
C ARG A 74 -15.11 -5.71 -0.35
N PHE A 75 -14.05 -4.90 -0.41
CA PHE A 75 -12.70 -5.37 -0.72
C PHE A 75 -11.73 -5.12 0.42
N GLN A 76 -11.66 -3.90 0.96
CA GLN A 76 -10.64 -3.57 1.96
C GLN A 76 -10.77 -4.40 3.24
N ARG A 77 -12.00 -4.63 3.72
CA ARG A 77 -12.25 -5.49 4.88
C ARG A 77 -11.73 -6.92 4.69
N ALA A 78 -11.83 -7.47 3.48
CA ALA A 78 -11.38 -8.82 3.17
C ALA A 78 -9.84 -8.91 3.08
N THR A 79 -9.15 -7.82 2.75
CA THR A 79 -7.68 -7.82 2.62
C THR A 79 -6.96 -7.61 3.96
N GLN A 80 -7.63 -7.07 4.97
CA GLN A 80 -7.01 -6.81 6.29
C GLN A 80 -6.68 -8.09 7.07
N HIS A 81 -7.38 -9.18 6.79
CA HIS A 81 -7.20 -10.45 7.49
C HIS A 81 -7.17 -11.60 6.49
N VAL A 82 -6.29 -12.56 6.73
CA VAL A 82 -6.29 -13.80 5.96
C VAL A 82 -7.58 -14.57 6.30
N PRO A 83 -8.40 -14.96 5.31
CA PRO A 83 -9.63 -15.68 5.59
C PRO A 83 -9.31 -17.07 6.12
N LEU A 84 -10.02 -17.49 7.18
CA LEU A 84 -9.80 -18.75 7.89
C LEU A 84 -9.83 -19.98 6.97
N ARG A 85 -10.69 -19.97 5.95
CA ARG A 85 -10.76 -21.04 4.96
C ARG A 85 -9.46 -21.22 4.19
N LEU A 86 -8.81 -20.11 3.79
CA LEU A 86 -7.50 -20.19 3.13
C LEU A 86 -6.41 -20.58 4.12
N ALA A 87 -6.48 -20.08 5.36
CA ALA A 87 -5.53 -20.48 6.41
C ALA A 87 -5.59 -21.99 6.73
N GLN A 88 -6.79 -22.59 6.70
CA GLN A 88 -6.98 -24.03 6.93
C GLN A 88 -6.48 -24.87 5.74
N GLN A 89 -6.60 -24.36 4.51
CA GLN A 89 -6.09 -25.04 3.32
C GLN A 89 -4.59 -24.88 3.12
N ALA A 90 -3.99 -23.85 3.72
CA ALA A 90 -2.57 -23.61 3.62
C ALA A 90 -1.78 -24.74 4.32
N PRO A 91 -0.61 -25.11 3.77
CA PRO A 91 0.28 -26.04 4.47
C PRO A 91 0.68 -25.45 5.83
N PRO A 92 0.96 -26.30 6.83
CA PRO A 92 1.37 -25.84 8.15
C PRO A 92 2.63 -24.98 8.02
N ALA A 93 2.52 -23.71 8.41
CA ALA A 93 3.63 -22.78 8.39
C ALA A 93 4.66 -23.21 9.45
N ARG A 94 5.81 -23.71 9.00
CA ARG A 94 7.00 -23.89 9.84
C ARG A 94 7.96 -22.76 9.52
N VAL A 95 8.02 -21.77 10.40
CA VAL A 95 9.02 -20.71 10.32
C VAL A 95 10.20 -21.14 11.17
N ASP A 96 11.40 -21.08 10.62
CA ASP A 96 12.62 -21.31 11.40
C ASP A 96 12.68 -20.29 12.55
N PRO A 97 12.82 -20.72 13.82
CA PRO A 97 12.98 -19.80 14.95
C PRO A 97 14.10 -18.77 14.73
N GLN A 98 15.13 -19.12 13.96
CA GLN A 98 16.24 -18.20 13.65
C GLN A 98 15.83 -17.05 12.73
N ALA A 99 14.71 -17.14 12.02
CA ALA A 99 14.22 -16.09 11.11
C ALA A 99 13.88 -14.77 11.83
N TYR A 100 13.59 -14.82 13.13
CA TYR A 100 13.31 -13.65 13.97
C TYR A 100 14.50 -13.25 14.85
N ILE A 101 15.60 -14.00 14.80
CA ILE A 101 16.84 -13.64 15.49
C ILE A 101 17.56 -12.60 14.61
N PRO A 102 17.96 -11.46 15.17
CA PRO A 102 18.61 -10.42 14.41
C PRO A 102 19.99 -10.92 13.98
N ALA A 103 20.45 -10.43 12.83
CA ALA A 103 21.73 -10.83 12.25
C ALA A 103 22.91 -10.89 13.26
N PRO A 104 23.13 -9.92 14.19
CA PRO A 104 24.26 -9.98 15.12
C PRO A 104 24.14 -11.00 16.26
N LEU A 105 22.96 -11.56 16.52
CA LEU A 105 22.77 -12.55 17.59
C LEU A 105 22.84 -13.99 17.05
N GLN A 106 23.09 -14.18 15.75
CA GLN A 106 23.18 -15.51 15.16
C GLN A 106 24.56 -16.14 15.44
N PRO A 107 24.66 -17.47 15.69
CA PRO A 107 25.91 -18.12 16.11
C PRO A 107 27.11 -17.96 15.15
N HIS A 108 26.85 -17.65 13.88
CA HIS A 108 27.87 -17.51 12.82
C HIS A 108 27.99 -16.08 12.27
N SER A 109 27.52 -15.07 13.01
CA SER A 109 27.51 -13.67 12.55
C SER A 109 28.84 -12.94 12.81
N LEU A 110 29.93 -13.43 12.21
CA LEU A 110 31.23 -12.75 12.29
C LEU A 110 31.22 -11.48 11.43
N GLY A 111 31.55 -10.33 12.03
CA GLY A 111 31.67 -9.04 11.34
C GLY A 111 30.42 -8.15 11.38
N TRP A 112 29.31 -8.61 11.97
CA TRP A 112 28.15 -7.75 12.23
C TRP A 112 28.40 -6.90 13.48
N THR A 113 28.47 -5.59 13.30
CA THR A 113 28.60 -4.62 14.40
C THR A 113 27.23 -4.35 15.03
N PRO A 114 27.15 -3.85 16.29
CA PRO A 114 25.90 -3.40 16.88
C PRO A 114 25.19 -2.30 16.06
N ASP A 115 25.92 -1.66 15.15
CA ASP A 115 25.46 -0.67 14.17
C ASP A 115 24.79 -1.24 12.91
N TRP A 116 24.53 -2.54 12.85
CA TRP A 116 23.93 -3.20 11.67
C TRP A 116 22.59 -2.59 11.23
N CYS A 117 21.88 -1.91 12.13
CA CYS A 117 20.64 -1.18 11.86
C CYS A 117 20.86 0.21 11.22
N LYS A 118 22.07 0.80 11.27
CA LYS A 118 22.33 2.17 10.76
C LYS A 118 21.92 2.39 9.30
N PRO A 119 22.19 1.48 8.35
CA PRO A 119 21.75 1.65 6.96
C PRO A 119 20.23 1.67 6.80
N TRP A 120 19.51 1.13 7.78
CA TRP A 120 18.07 0.93 7.77
C TRP A 120 17.33 1.95 8.66
N GLN A 121 18.08 2.84 9.32
CA GLN A 121 17.53 3.89 10.17
C GLN A 121 16.66 4.83 9.32
N GLY A 122 15.40 4.99 9.71
CA GLY A 122 14.40 5.79 8.98
C GLY A 122 13.54 5.02 7.97
N TRP A 123 13.80 3.73 7.74
CA TRP A 123 13.05 2.90 6.77
C TRP A 123 11.88 2.09 7.36
N ASN A 124 11.43 2.40 8.59
CA ASN A 124 10.29 1.73 9.28
C ASN A 124 10.38 0.18 9.33
N LEU A 125 11.58 -0.39 9.21
CA LEU A 125 11.82 -1.78 9.52
C LEU A 125 11.64 -1.95 11.04
N PRO A 126 11.09 -3.08 11.52
CA PRO A 126 10.96 -3.33 12.95
C PRO A 126 12.36 -3.33 13.57
N THR A 127 12.72 -2.21 14.22
CA THR A 127 13.90 -2.08 15.06
C THR A 127 13.60 -2.85 16.33
N GLY A 128 13.75 -4.18 16.27
CA GLY A 128 13.48 -5.10 17.38
C GLY A 128 14.30 -4.85 18.65
N TYR A 129 15.17 -3.83 18.65
CA TYR A 129 16.00 -3.42 19.77
C TYR A 129 15.95 -1.89 19.81
N SER A 130 15.32 -1.35 20.85
CA SER A 130 15.11 0.09 21.08
C SER A 130 16.39 0.83 21.51
N VAL A 131 17.56 0.42 21.02
CA VAL A 131 18.85 1.07 21.25
C VAL A 131 19.78 0.72 20.08
N CYS A 132 19.80 1.62 19.10
CA CYS A 132 21.04 1.99 18.43
C CYS A 132 21.37 3.41 18.89
#